data_AF-A8MDR1-F1
#
_entry.id   AF-A8MDR1-F1
#
_cell.length_a   1.000
_cell.length_b   1.000
_cell.length_c   1.000
_cell.angle_alpha   90.00
_cell.angle_beta   90.00
_cell.angle_gamma   90.00
#
_symmetry.space_group_name_H-M   'P 1'
#
loop_
_entity.id
_entity.type
_entity.pdbx_description
1 polymer ?
#
loop_
_entity_poly.entity_id
_entity_poly.type
_entity_poly.pdbx_seq_one_letter_code
_entity_poly.pdbx_strand_id
1 'polypeptide(L)'
;MLVRSEWDRLSEVMVHRPGVEMFYGLLYPKAFLYEGVFSMDEALYEHQNMEHVMMSEGVTVHRLKSIVIQRMRHSSEFREAVVSVVKSSIVYKGDLSDEAYTDFLRSLASYDPETLFNILILRPMIIIKRTKTNLMARIINRNPMANLYYTRDQQLVVKAGVVMGRMRMIQRRLEPMITELFFKAINTPIVYKLIKPGFLEGGDFMPMGDFAVIGYGWRSSINGVKQIMGLLDFDELVIAKIPKHPWGDNMLVMHLDTYFNVAGDGLVIGNEELMKNTQVTVYARSPDGLEKVSEATLLDYIRQKGFNVINLSIVEQAAFASNFLTLKDRRILVPNIEMNIKKMIRRLRSSNDPVRQATLQYVESGYGRMRSEGYIFPYRPDVLNEGVDFITIDVSELVGGYGGVHCATATIRRT
;
A
#
# COMPACT_ATOMS: atom_id res chain seq x y z
N MET A 1 1.75 -20.30 10.22
CA MET A 1 1.62 -19.75 8.85
C MET A 1 1.81 -18.24 8.91
N LEU A 2 2.21 -17.58 7.83
CA LEU A 2 2.26 -16.11 7.82
C LEU A 2 0.89 -15.54 7.45
N VAL A 3 0.31 -15.88 6.29
CA VAL A 3 -1.03 -15.42 5.89
C VAL A 3 -1.69 -16.49 5.00
N ARG A 4 -2.93 -16.91 5.29
CA ARG A 4 -3.72 -17.85 4.45
C ARG A 4 -5.06 -17.27 4.03
N SER A 5 -5.73 -16.53 4.90
CA SER A 5 -6.92 -15.77 4.56
C SER A 5 -6.81 -14.33 5.08
N GLU A 6 -7.55 -13.39 4.49
CA GLU A 6 -7.65 -12.03 5.03
C GLU A 6 -8.49 -11.92 6.32
N TRP A 7 -9.30 -12.92 6.64
CA TRP A 7 -10.16 -12.91 7.83
C TRP A 7 -9.57 -13.65 9.04
N ASP A 8 -8.49 -14.41 8.86
CA ASP A 8 -7.69 -14.95 9.95
C ASP A 8 -7.27 -13.79 10.89
N ARG A 9 -7.15 -14.07 12.20
CA ARG A 9 -6.89 -13.01 13.18
C ARG A 9 -5.53 -12.37 12.92
N LEU A 10 -5.52 -11.07 12.64
CA LEU A 10 -4.31 -10.27 12.51
C LEU A 10 -3.56 -10.26 13.83
N SER A 11 -2.32 -10.74 13.81
CA SER A 11 -1.46 -10.80 14.99
C SER A 11 -0.25 -9.88 14.88
N GLU A 12 0.31 -9.73 13.67
CA GLU A 12 1.48 -8.89 13.42
C GLU A 12 1.34 -8.10 12.12
N VAL A 13 1.66 -6.81 12.17
CA VAL A 13 1.59 -5.88 11.02
C VAL A 13 2.84 -5.01 10.95
N MET A 14 3.32 -4.71 9.74
CA MET A 14 4.29 -3.66 9.47
C MET A 14 3.55 -2.37 9.10
N VAL A 15 4.02 -1.26 9.65
CA VAL A 15 3.62 0.11 9.28
C VAL A 15 4.85 0.99 9.13
N HIS A 16 4.73 2.11 8.41
CA HIS A 16 5.76 3.13 8.37
C HIS A 16 5.17 4.51 8.66
N ARG A 17 5.52 5.07 9.82
CA ARG A 17 5.12 6.43 10.18
C ARG A 17 5.67 7.42 9.16
N PRO A 18 4.83 8.32 8.60
CA PRO A 18 5.30 9.40 7.77
C PRO A 18 6.44 10.20 8.38
N GLY A 19 7.52 10.39 7.63
CA GLY A 19 8.67 11.20 8.00
C GLY A 19 8.95 12.33 7.02
N VAL A 20 10.21 12.78 6.99
CA VAL A 20 10.68 13.87 6.13
C VAL A 20 10.47 13.61 4.64
N GLU A 21 10.36 12.35 4.22
CA GLU A 21 10.03 11.96 2.86
C GLU A 21 8.63 12.42 2.42
N MET A 22 7.66 12.50 3.34
CA MET A 22 6.32 13.03 3.05
C MET A 22 6.36 14.52 2.72
N PHE A 23 7.20 15.29 3.43
CA PHE A 23 7.41 16.72 3.13
C PHE A 23 7.77 16.92 1.66
N TYR A 24 8.68 16.11 1.10
CA TYR A 24 9.03 16.20 -0.32
C TYR A 24 7.85 15.85 -1.23
N GLY A 25 7.03 14.89 -0.85
CA GLY A 25 5.79 14.54 -1.56
C GLY A 25 4.83 15.72 -1.67
N LEU A 26 4.70 16.50 -0.59
CA LEU A 26 3.79 17.63 -0.50
C LEU A 26 4.27 18.88 -1.25
N LEU A 27 5.56 18.98 -1.60
CA LEU A 27 6.07 20.11 -2.41
C LEU A 27 5.49 20.12 -3.83
N TYR A 28 5.23 18.95 -4.40
CA TYR A 28 4.55 18.83 -5.69
C TYR A 28 3.79 17.49 -5.80
N PRO A 29 2.60 17.37 -5.17
CA PRO A 29 1.88 16.11 -4.92
C PRO A 29 1.76 15.17 -6.13
N LYS A 30 1.39 15.72 -7.30
CA LYS A 30 1.17 14.91 -8.51
C LYS A 30 2.42 14.16 -8.97
N ALA A 31 3.62 14.72 -8.81
CA ALA A 31 4.85 14.01 -9.18
C ALA A 31 5.17 12.85 -8.24
N PHE A 32 4.59 12.85 -7.04
CA PHE A 32 4.76 11.83 -6.01
C PHE A 32 3.56 10.89 -5.87
N LEU A 33 2.63 10.92 -6.85
CA LEU A 33 1.43 10.07 -6.88
C LEU A 33 0.41 10.38 -5.78
N TYR A 34 0.45 11.57 -5.20
CA TYR A 34 -0.60 12.07 -4.31
C TYR A 34 -1.68 12.81 -5.08
N GLU A 35 -2.89 12.85 -4.52
CA GLU A 35 -4.02 13.56 -5.10
C GLU A 35 -3.86 15.08 -4.99
N GLY A 36 -3.31 15.54 -3.87
CA GLY A 36 -3.14 16.96 -3.57
C GLY A 36 -2.32 17.19 -2.31
N VAL A 37 -2.26 18.45 -1.88
CA VAL A 37 -1.63 18.83 -0.60
C VAL A 37 -2.60 18.49 0.53
N PHE A 38 -2.05 18.01 1.64
CA PHE A 38 -2.75 17.65 2.86
C PHE A 38 -1.87 18.01 4.07
N SER A 39 -2.47 18.07 5.26
CA SER A 39 -1.75 18.42 6.49
C SER A 39 -0.86 17.26 6.93
N MET A 40 0.45 17.50 6.98
CA MET A 40 1.44 16.51 7.41
C MET A 40 1.29 16.18 8.91
N ASP A 41 1.01 17.18 9.74
CA ASP A 41 0.87 17.00 11.19
C ASP A 41 -0.36 16.16 11.52
N GLU A 42 -1.49 16.46 10.86
CA GLU A 42 -2.73 15.69 11.01
C GLU A 42 -2.57 14.29 10.43
N ALA A 43 -1.93 14.11 9.26
CA ALA A 43 -1.65 12.78 8.71
C ALA A 43 -0.79 11.92 9.66
N LEU A 44 0.18 12.54 10.35
CA LEU A 44 0.98 11.85 11.36
C LEU A 44 0.12 11.46 12.58
N TYR A 45 -0.76 12.36 13.04
CA TYR A 45 -1.70 12.08 14.12
C TYR A 45 -2.67 10.93 13.76
N GLU A 46 -3.29 10.98 12.58
CA GLU A 46 -4.16 9.94 12.03
C GLU A 46 -3.42 8.58 11.99
N HIS A 47 -2.18 8.55 11.53
CA HIS A 47 -1.37 7.33 11.49
C HIS A 47 -1.06 6.80 12.91
N GLN A 48 -0.73 7.68 13.85
CA GLN A 48 -0.49 7.29 15.25
C GLN A 48 -1.75 6.72 15.91
N ASN A 49 -2.91 7.31 15.64
CA ASN A 49 -4.20 6.80 16.11
C ASN A 49 -4.51 5.42 15.51
N MET A 50 -4.29 5.23 14.19
CA MET A 50 -4.42 3.93 13.53
C MET A 50 -3.58 2.85 14.21
N GLU A 51 -2.31 3.15 14.53
CA GLU A 51 -1.45 2.22 15.29
C GLU A 51 -2.01 1.90 16.67
N HIS A 52 -2.44 2.92 17.42
CA HIS A 52 -2.97 2.75 18.76
C HIS A 52 -4.22 1.85 18.76
N VAL A 53 -5.13 2.07 17.80
CA VAL A 53 -6.33 1.26 17.62
C VAL A 53 -5.97 -0.20 17.33
N MET A 54 -5.06 -0.46 16.38
CA MET A 54 -4.60 -1.83 16.11
C MET A 54 -3.98 -2.50 17.34
N MET A 55 -3.15 -1.77 18.11
CA MET A 55 -2.56 -2.29 19.35
C MET A 55 -3.62 -2.61 20.41
N SER A 56 -4.67 -1.79 20.51
CA SER A 56 -5.79 -2.03 21.44
C SER A 56 -6.61 -3.28 21.08
N GLU A 57 -6.63 -3.65 19.79
CA GLU A 57 -7.25 -4.88 19.27
C GLU A 57 -6.32 -6.11 19.40
N GLY A 58 -5.16 -5.97 20.05
CA GLY A 58 -4.21 -7.05 20.29
C GLY A 58 -3.23 -7.32 19.15
N VAL A 59 -3.15 -6.43 18.15
CA VAL A 59 -2.20 -6.56 17.04
C VAL A 59 -0.83 -6.02 17.46
N THR A 60 0.23 -6.79 17.20
CA THR A 60 1.61 -6.32 17.33
C THR A 60 1.96 -5.44 16.13
N VAL A 61 2.19 -4.16 16.39
CA VAL A 61 2.52 -3.17 15.36
C VAL A 61 4.04 -2.96 15.29
N HIS A 62 4.63 -3.38 14.17
CA HIS A 62 6.05 -3.22 13.86
C HIS A 62 6.28 -1.97 13.01
N ARG A 63 6.95 -0.96 13.58
CA ARG A 63 7.32 0.25 12.84
C ARG A 63 8.57 0.00 12.02
N LEU A 64 8.46 0.08 10.70
CA LEU A 64 9.51 -0.20 9.73
C LEU A 64 10.83 0.47 10.12
N LYS A 65 10.82 1.79 10.19
CA LYS A 65 12.00 2.60 10.52
C LYS A 65 12.63 2.20 11.85
N SER A 66 11.81 2.04 12.90
CA SER A 66 12.29 1.70 14.24
C SER A 66 12.99 0.33 14.27
N ILE A 67 12.40 -0.69 13.63
CA ILE A 67 12.97 -2.03 13.55
C ILE A 67 14.29 -2.04 12.78
N VAL A 68 14.35 -1.37 11.63
CA VAL A 68 15.58 -1.27 10.82
C VAL A 68 16.69 -0.52 11.59
N ILE A 69 16.36 0.58 12.25
CA ILE A 69 17.30 1.34 13.11
C ILE A 69 17.80 0.49 14.27
N GLN A 70 16.89 -0.18 14.98
CA GLN A 70 17.24 -1.02 16.12
C GLN A 70 18.14 -2.19 15.68
N ARG A 71 17.84 -2.84 14.55
CA ARG A 71 18.67 -3.92 14.03
C ARG A 71 20.07 -3.44 13.67
N MET A 72 20.21 -2.26 13.06
CA MET A 72 21.53 -1.65 12.80
C MET A 72 22.35 -1.37 14.06
N ARG A 73 21.71 -1.12 15.21
CA ARG A 73 22.40 -0.89 16.49
C ARG A 73 22.93 -2.17 17.13
N HIS A 74 22.26 -3.30 16.89
CA HIS A 74 22.55 -4.56 17.57
C HIS A 74 23.19 -5.64 16.68
N SER A 75 23.32 -5.41 15.36
CA SER A 75 23.95 -6.34 14.43
C SER A 75 24.89 -5.58 13.50
N SER A 76 26.20 -5.81 13.66
CA SER A 76 27.24 -5.27 12.78
C SER A 76 27.07 -5.76 11.35
N GLU A 77 26.77 -7.05 11.16
CA GLU A 77 26.50 -7.65 9.85
C GLU A 77 25.33 -6.95 9.14
N PHE A 78 24.21 -6.76 9.83
CA PHE A 78 23.06 -6.05 9.25
C PHE A 78 23.39 -4.59 8.93
N ARG A 79 24.13 -3.92 9.81
CA ARG A 79 24.59 -2.55 9.59
C ARG A 79 25.51 -2.46 8.37
N GLU A 80 26.43 -3.40 8.18
CA GLU A 80 27.31 -3.46 7.00
C GLU A 80 26.51 -3.67 5.71
N ALA A 81 25.50 -4.54 5.74
CA ALA A 81 24.58 -4.73 4.62
C ALA A 81 23.84 -3.42 4.27
N VAL A 82 23.34 -2.68 5.27
CA VAL A 82 22.72 -1.37 5.07
C VAL A 82 23.72 -0.35 4.50
N VAL A 83 24.92 -0.28 5.08
CA VAL A 83 25.99 0.64 4.62
C VAL A 83 26.36 0.37 3.16
N SER A 84 26.38 -0.88 2.72
CA SER A 84 26.60 -1.24 1.31
C SER A 84 25.54 -0.60 0.39
N VAL A 85 24.26 -0.63 0.79
CA VAL A 85 23.18 0.02 0.04
C VAL A 85 23.29 1.55 0.10
N VAL A 86 23.65 2.11 1.26
CA VAL A 86 23.86 3.55 1.46
C VAL A 86 24.92 4.09 0.49
N LYS A 87 26.06 3.40 0.34
CA LYS A 87 27.14 3.78 -0.59
C LYS A 87 26.64 3.97 -2.02
N SER A 88 25.72 3.13 -2.48
CA SER A 88 25.12 3.23 -3.82
C SER A 88 23.96 4.24 -3.93
N SER A 89 23.46 4.73 -2.79
CA SER A 89 22.27 5.60 -2.71
C SER A 89 22.63 7.08 -2.67
N ILE A 90 23.77 7.43 -2.09
CA ILE A 90 24.32 8.79 -2.07
C ILE A 90 25.20 9.05 -3.30
N VAL A 91 25.17 10.27 -3.84
CA VAL A 91 26.02 10.66 -4.98
C VAL A 91 26.64 12.02 -4.74
N TYR A 92 27.94 12.15 -5.05
CA TYR A 92 28.68 13.41 -5.01
C TYR A 92 29.00 13.87 -6.44
N LYS A 93 28.89 15.18 -6.69
CA LYS A 93 29.22 15.83 -7.97
C LYS A 93 29.83 17.21 -7.75
N GLY A 94 30.45 17.76 -8.79
CA GLY A 94 31.01 19.11 -8.79
C GLY A 94 32.47 19.14 -8.39
N ASP A 95 32.93 20.30 -7.91
CA ASP A 95 34.30 20.46 -7.43
C ASP A 95 34.44 19.61 -6.17
N LEU A 96 35.45 18.75 -6.10
CA LEU A 96 35.73 17.86 -4.98
C LEU A 96 34.81 16.64 -4.80
N SER A 97 34.21 16.12 -5.88
CA SER A 97 33.36 14.92 -5.78
C SER A 97 34.07 13.73 -5.15
N ASP A 98 35.33 13.49 -5.55
CA ASP A 98 36.08 12.29 -5.17
C ASP A 98 36.62 12.40 -3.73
N GLU A 99 37.10 13.59 -3.34
CA GLU A 99 37.53 13.85 -1.97
C GLU A 99 36.33 13.77 -1.00
N ALA A 100 35.20 14.39 -1.35
CA ALA A 100 34.00 14.34 -0.51
C ALA A 100 33.45 12.92 -0.35
N TYR A 101 33.47 12.11 -1.43
CA TYR A 101 33.08 10.71 -1.32
C TYR A 101 34.07 9.91 -0.48
N THR A 102 35.38 10.19 -0.60
CA THR A 102 36.41 9.56 0.24
C THR A 102 36.23 9.91 1.72
N ASP A 103 35.94 11.16 2.04
CA ASP A 103 35.69 11.59 3.42
C ASP A 103 34.39 11.00 3.98
N PHE A 104 33.36 10.89 3.15
CA PHE A 104 32.14 10.15 3.48
C PHE A 104 32.46 8.68 3.83
N LEU A 105 33.26 7.99 3.01
CA LEU A 105 33.67 6.61 3.27
C LEU A 105 34.47 6.46 4.57
N ARG A 106 35.39 7.39 4.86
CA ARG A 106 36.16 7.41 6.13
C ARG A 106 35.26 7.62 7.34
N SER A 107 34.19 8.38 7.18
CA SER A 107 33.26 8.74 8.26
C SER A 107 32.09 7.75 8.42
N LEU A 108 31.99 6.71 7.58
CA LEU A 108 30.87 5.76 7.57
C LEU A 108 30.57 5.14 8.94
N ALA A 109 31.61 4.80 9.70
CA ALA A 109 31.45 4.21 11.03
C ALA A 109 30.76 5.17 12.01
N SER A 110 30.98 6.48 11.86
CA SER A 110 30.49 7.53 12.75
C SER A 110 29.05 7.95 12.49
N TYR A 111 28.51 7.67 11.29
CA TYR A 111 27.11 7.99 11.00
C TYR A 111 26.17 7.13 11.84
N ASP A 112 25.27 7.78 12.57
CA ASP A 112 24.27 7.07 13.34
C ASP A 112 23.24 6.36 12.41
N PRO A 113 22.53 5.34 12.90
CA PRO A 113 21.53 4.60 12.13
C PRO A 113 20.39 5.46 11.54
N GLU A 114 20.00 6.56 12.20
CA GLU A 114 18.96 7.47 11.73
C GLU A 114 19.45 8.22 10.49
N THR A 115 20.69 8.73 10.51
CA THR A 115 21.31 9.35 9.34
C THR A 115 21.42 8.38 8.17
N LEU A 116 21.87 7.14 8.41
CA LEU A 116 21.95 6.11 7.37
C LEU A 116 20.57 5.81 6.76
N PHE A 117 19.54 5.68 7.59
CA PHE A 117 18.17 5.46 7.12
C PHE A 117 17.68 6.63 6.25
N ASN A 118 17.90 7.87 6.69
CA ASN A 118 17.50 9.07 5.93
C ASN A 118 18.22 9.15 4.57
N ILE A 119 19.49 8.74 4.47
CA ILE A 119 20.19 8.63 3.18
C ILE A 119 19.50 7.62 2.26
N LEU A 120 19.03 6.48 2.78
CA LEU A 120 18.35 5.47 1.97
C LEU A 120 17.04 5.99 1.37
N ILE A 121 16.22 6.66 2.17
CA ILE A 121 14.87 7.11 1.75
C ILE A 121 14.89 8.42 0.96
N LEU A 122 15.88 9.30 1.16
CA LEU A 122 16.01 10.58 0.45
C LEU A 122 16.96 10.53 -0.75
N ARG A 123 17.91 9.59 -0.76
CA ARG A 123 18.90 9.36 -1.82
C ARG A 123 19.59 10.65 -2.31
N PRO A 124 20.21 11.43 -1.40
CA PRO A 124 20.75 12.74 -1.72
C PRO A 124 21.84 12.66 -2.79
N MET A 125 21.80 13.64 -3.71
CA MET A 125 22.91 14.03 -4.55
C MET A 125 23.45 15.36 -4.03
N ILE A 126 24.71 15.38 -3.63
CA ILE A 126 25.41 16.55 -3.12
C ILE A 126 26.28 17.11 -4.24
N ILE A 127 25.96 18.32 -4.69
CA ILE A 127 26.75 19.05 -5.68
C ILE A 127 27.57 20.09 -4.94
N ILE A 128 28.89 19.87 -4.88
CA ILE A 128 29.84 20.72 -4.19
C ILE A 128 30.44 21.70 -5.20
N LYS A 129 30.55 22.97 -4.80
CA LYS A 129 31.24 23.99 -5.57
C LYS A 129 32.23 24.71 -4.68
N ARG A 130 33.46 24.87 -5.17
CA ARG A 130 34.50 25.64 -4.49
C ARG A 130 34.45 27.07 -4.99
N THR A 131 34.22 28.00 -4.07
CA THR A 131 34.42 29.44 -4.31
C THR A 131 35.80 29.85 -3.80
N LYS A 132 36.23 31.10 -4.05
CA LYS A 132 37.54 31.59 -3.61
C LYS A 132 37.78 31.46 -2.09
N THR A 133 36.72 31.54 -1.28
CA THR A 133 36.82 31.55 0.19
C THR A 133 36.00 30.46 0.87
N ASN A 134 35.00 29.87 0.20
CA ASN A 134 34.03 28.96 0.82
C ASN A 134 33.75 27.72 -0.03
N LEU A 135 33.28 26.66 0.63
CA LEU A 135 32.62 25.52 -0.02
C LEU A 135 31.11 25.72 0.06
N MET A 136 30.41 25.53 -1.05
CA MET A 136 28.95 25.54 -1.11
C MET A 136 28.45 24.16 -1.54
N ALA A 137 27.44 23.65 -0.83
CA ALA A 137 26.78 22.40 -1.17
C ALA A 137 25.33 22.68 -1.63
N ARG A 138 24.96 22.14 -2.80
CA ARG A 138 23.56 22.06 -3.24
C ARG A 138 23.11 20.61 -3.18
N ILE A 139 22.04 20.36 -2.44
CA ILE A 139 21.49 19.01 -2.25
C ILE A 139 20.27 18.82 -3.15
N ILE A 140 20.24 17.70 -3.87
CA ILE A 140 19.09 17.25 -4.65
C ILE A 140 18.70 15.87 -4.15
N ASN A 141 17.55 15.75 -3.50
CA ASN A 141 17.05 14.44 -3.09
C ASN A 141 16.41 13.72 -4.28
N ARG A 142 16.97 12.56 -4.62
CA ARG A 142 16.63 11.85 -5.85
C ARG A 142 15.56 10.82 -5.56
N ASN A 143 14.33 11.15 -5.91
CA ASN A 143 13.19 10.29 -5.71
C ASN A 143 12.96 9.92 -4.22
N PRO A 144 12.67 10.91 -3.34
CA PRO A 144 12.22 10.65 -1.98
C PRO A 144 11.06 9.66 -1.95
N MET A 145 11.14 8.67 -1.06
CA MET A 145 10.15 7.59 -0.96
C MET A 145 8.88 8.04 -0.21
N ALA A 146 8.22 9.07 -0.72
CA ALA A 146 7.09 9.72 -0.05
C ALA A 146 5.90 8.77 0.20
N ASN A 147 5.73 7.71 -0.59
CA ASN A 147 4.64 6.75 -0.43
C ASN A 147 4.97 5.60 0.52
N LEU A 148 6.10 5.64 1.24
CA LEU A 148 6.57 4.54 2.08
C LEU A 148 5.61 4.21 3.24
N TYR A 149 4.75 5.16 3.65
CA TYR A 149 3.71 4.90 4.64
C TYR A 149 2.57 4.00 4.12
N TYR A 150 2.45 3.82 2.81
CA TYR A 150 1.64 2.75 2.22
C TYR A 150 2.46 1.48 2.11
N THR A 151 2.58 0.76 3.22
CA THR A 151 3.42 -0.43 3.33
C THR A 151 2.84 -1.67 2.66
N ARG A 152 1.58 -1.66 2.22
CA ARG A 152 0.93 -2.82 1.58
C ARG A 152 1.61 -3.24 0.28
N ASP A 153 2.03 -2.26 -0.53
CA ASP A 153 2.24 -2.50 -1.95
C ASP A 153 3.57 -3.16 -2.31
N GLN A 154 4.59 -3.02 -1.47
CA GLN A 154 5.96 -3.35 -1.84
C GLN A 154 6.25 -4.86 -1.79
N GLN A 155 5.37 -5.66 -1.20
CA GLN A 155 5.57 -7.10 -1.02
C GLN A 155 4.25 -7.87 -0.94
N LEU A 156 4.35 -9.19 -1.10
CA LEU A 156 3.31 -10.15 -0.77
C LEU A 156 3.85 -11.08 0.32
N VAL A 157 3.08 -11.26 1.39
CA VAL A 157 3.40 -12.24 2.43
C VAL A 157 2.65 -13.53 2.13
N VAL A 158 3.42 -14.60 1.93
CA VAL A 158 2.91 -15.91 1.54
C VAL A 158 3.38 -16.96 2.54
N LYS A 159 2.84 -18.17 2.50
CA LYS A 159 3.18 -19.24 3.44
C LYS A 159 4.69 -19.50 3.56
N ALA A 160 5.41 -19.46 2.43
CA ALA A 160 6.84 -19.73 2.37
C ALA A 160 7.73 -18.56 2.86
N GLY A 161 7.20 -17.34 2.96
CA GLY A 161 7.97 -16.14 3.29
C GLY A 161 7.44 -14.91 2.55
N VAL A 162 8.35 -14.05 2.10
CA VAL A 162 8.00 -12.78 1.45
C VAL A 162 8.43 -12.79 -0.01
N VAL A 163 7.50 -12.43 -0.88
CA VAL A 163 7.77 -12.12 -2.28
C VAL A 163 7.91 -10.61 -2.39
N MET A 164 9.10 -10.13 -2.74
CA MET A 164 9.32 -8.70 -2.97
C MET A 164 8.73 -8.29 -4.30
N GLY A 165 7.81 -7.33 -4.24
CA GLY A 165 7.19 -6.69 -5.39
C GLY A 165 8.21 -5.92 -6.22
N ARG A 166 7.78 -5.55 -7.42
CA ARG A 166 8.50 -4.60 -8.26
C ARG A 166 7.52 -3.55 -8.72
N MET A 167 7.61 -2.34 -8.14
CA MET A 167 6.64 -1.28 -8.40
C MET A 167 6.64 -0.84 -9.87
N ARG A 168 5.45 -0.59 -10.42
CA ARG A 168 5.32 -0.04 -11.78
C ARG A 168 5.81 1.39 -11.84
N MET A 169 5.42 2.23 -10.89
CA MET A 169 5.75 3.65 -10.93
C MET A 169 7.19 3.88 -10.50
N ILE A 170 7.93 4.72 -11.25
CA ILE A 170 9.35 4.97 -10.96
C ILE A 170 9.54 5.60 -9.58
N GLN A 171 8.57 6.42 -9.16
CA GLN A 171 8.51 7.06 -7.85
C GLN A 171 8.67 6.06 -6.71
N ARG A 172 8.00 4.91 -6.83
CA ARG A 172 7.92 3.91 -5.76
C ARG A 172 8.91 2.77 -5.94
N ARG A 173 9.61 2.70 -7.07
CA ARG A 173 10.43 1.54 -7.50
C ARG A 173 11.55 1.14 -6.55
N LEU A 174 11.95 2.05 -5.65
CA LEU A 174 13.00 1.80 -4.66
C LEU A 174 12.43 1.51 -3.26
N GLU A 175 11.13 1.67 -3.03
CA GLU A 175 10.49 1.36 -1.74
C GLU A 175 10.64 -0.11 -1.33
N PRO A 176 10.53 -1.11 -2.24
CA PRO A 176 10.76 -2.51 -1.87
C PRO A 176 12.15 -2.79 -1.28
N MET A 177 13.16 -1.99 -1.60
CA MET A 177 14.48 -2.13 -0.97
C MET A 177 14.41 -1.85 0.55
N ILE A 178 13.58 -0.89 0.97
CA ILE A 178 13.42 -0.52 2.37
C ILE A 178 12.60 -1.57 3.13
N THR A 179 11.51 -2.07 2.54
CA THR A 179 10.72 -3.14 3.17
C THR A 179 11.49 -4.47 3.20
N GLU A 180 12.36 -4.74 2.21
CA GLU A 180 13.26 -5.89 2.27
C GLU A 180 14.22 -5.83 3.47
N LEU A 181 14.78 -4.65 3.77
CA LEU A 181 15.63 -4.47 4.96
C LEU A 181 14.85 -4.75 6.24
N PHE A 182 13.57 -4.35 6.30
CA PHE A 182 12.70 -4.67 7.42
C PHE A 182 12.51 -6.19 7.59
N PHE A 183 12.14 -6.91 6.53
CA PHE A 183 11.93 -8.37 6.64
C PHE A 183 13.21 -9.10 7.02
N LYS A 184 14.37 -8.67 6.52
CA LYS A 184 15.67 -9.18 6.98
C LYS A 184 15.93 -8.86 8.45
N ALA A 185 15.54 -7.68 8.93
CA ALA A 185 15.73 -7.29 10.33
C ALA A 185 14.93 -8.17 11.30
N ILE A 186 13.76 -8.65 10.89
CA ILE A 186 12.93 -9.59 11.66
C ILE A 186 13.18 -11.07 11.29
N ASN A 187 14.21 -11.35 10.48
CA ASN A 187 14.61 -12.68 10.02
C ASN A 187 13.50 -13.45 9.25
N THR A 188 12.66 -12.73 8.52
CA THR A 188 11.66 -13.35 7.62
C THR A 188 12.30 -13.61 6.25
N PRO A 189 12.20 -14.84 5.71
CA PRO A 189 12.85 -15.19 4.45
C PRO A 189 12.22 -14.45 3.27
N ILE A 190 13.08 -13.91 2.40
CA ILE A 190 12.70 -13.42 1.08
C ILE A 190 12.77 -14.60 0.11
N VAL A 191 11.62 -15.10 -0.32
CA VAL A 191 11.55 -16.29 -1.19
C VAL A 191 11.67 -15.96 -2.67
N TYR A 192 11.31 -14.74 -3.05
CA TYR A 192 11.39 -14.30 -4.44
C TYR A 192 11.46 -12.79 -4.53
N LYS A 193 12.06 -12.29 -5.61
CA LYS A 193 12.05 -10.87 -5.97
C LYS A 193 11.67 -10.74 -7.44
N LEU A 194 10.65 -9.95 -7.73
CA LEU A 194 10.21 -9.76 -9.11
C LEU A 194 11.30 -9.11 -9.98
N ILE A 195 11.43 -9.63 -11.20
CA ILE A 195 12.37 -9.11 -12.21
C ILE A 195 11.64 -8.58 -13.45
N LYS A 196 12.31 -7.75 -14.23
CA LYS A 196 11.78 -7.26 -15.52
C LYS A 196 11.49 -8.44 -16.47
N PRO A 197 10.45 -8.36 -17.32
CA PRO A 197 9.52 -7.23 -17.48
C PRO A 197 8.37 -7.19 -16.45
N GLY A 198 8.34 -8.12 -15.49
CA GLY A 198 7.31 -8.21 -14.46
C GLY A 198 7.28 -7.04 -13.49
N PHE A 199 6.07 -6.74 -13.02
CA PHE A 199 5.76 -5.87 -11.90
C PHE A 199 4.47 -6.35 -11.25
N LEU A 200 4.40 -6.27 -9.92
CA LEU A 200 3.30 -6.72 -9.07
C LEU A 200 3.40 -5.95 -7.75
N GLU A 201 2.27 -5.45 -7.28
CA GLU A 201 2.12 -4.69 -6.04
C GLU A 201 1.14 -5.42 -5.10
N GLY A 202 1.38 -5.35 -3.79
CA GLY A 202 0.66 -6.14 -2.77
C GLY A 202 -0.83 -5.82 -2.64
N GLY A 203 -1.29 -4.63 -3.01
CA GLY A 203 -2.73 -4.28 -3.05
C GLY A 203 -3.54 -5.14 -4.03
N ASP A 204 -2.88 -5.85 -4.94
CA ASP A 204 -3.51 -6.78 -5.87
C ASP A 204 -3.60 -8.22 -5.36
N PHE A 205 -3.01 -8.56 -4.22
CA PHE A 205 -2.98 -9.92 -3.71
C PHE A 205 -3.94 -10.09 -2.53
N MET A 206 -4.96 -10.95 -2.71
CA MET A 206 -6.00 -11.21 -1.71
C MET A 206 -6.07 -12.71 -1.41
N PRO A 207 -5.43 -13.21 -0.33
CA PRO A 207 -5.55 -14.59 0.10
C PRO A 207 -6.92 -14.85 0.77
N MET A 208 -7.61 -15.92 0.35
CA MET A 208 -9.00 -16.21 0.73
C MET A 208 -9.17 -17.69 1.15
N GLY A 209 -8.30 -18.17 2.04
CA GLY A 209 -8.38 -19.52 2.59
C GLY A 209 -7.73 -20.54 1.66
N ASP A 210 -8.54 -21.25 0.88
CA ASP A 210 -8.07 -22.29 -0.05
C ASP A 210 -7.75 -21.73 -1.44
N PHE A 211 -8.20 -20.51 -1.73
CA PHE A 211 -7.90 -19.81 -2.98
C PHE A 211 -7.33 -18.42 -2.72
N ALA A 212 -6.76 -17.81 -3.77
CA ALA A 212 -6.34 -16.42 -3.72
C ALA A 212 -6.73 -15.69 -5.02
N VAL A 213 -7.07 -14.41 -4.90
CA VAL A 213 -7.30 -13.51 -6.03
C VAL A 213 -6.08 -12.63 -6.24
N ILE A 214 -5.64 -12.50 -7.50
CA ILE A 214 -4.50 -11.66 -7.89
C ILE A 214 -4.90 -10.72 -9.02
N GLY A 215 -4.91 -9.43 -8.73
CA GLY A 215 -5.16 -8.36 -9.68
C GLY A 215 -4.00 -8.14 -10.66
N TYR A 216 -4.32 -7.81 -11.90
CA TYR A 216 -3.39 -7.21 -12.85
C TYR A 216 -4.06 -6.13 -13.70
N GLY A 217 -3.30 -5.09 -14.05
CA GLY A 217 -3.79 -3.94 -14.79
C GLY A 217 -2.85 -2.75 -14.69
N TRP A 218 -3.29 -1.70 -14.00
CA TRP A 218 -2.50 -0.47 -13.90
C TRP A 218 -1.27 -0.64 -13.02
N ARG A 219 -1.31 -1.27 -11.85
CA ARG A 219 -0.13 -1.39 -10.98
C ARG A 219 0.59 -2.72 -11.01
N SER A 220 -0.07 -3.76 -11.48
CA SER A 220 0.47 -5.13 -11.61
C SER A 220 0.35 -5.65 -13.03
N SER A 221 1.28 -6.51 -13.46
CA SER A 221 1.34 -7.07 -14.81
C SER A 221 1.13 -8.57 -14.81
N ILE A 222 0.58 -9.10 -15.89
CA ILE A 222 0.45 -10.55 -16.05
C ILE A 222 1.81 -11.27 -15.99
N ASN A 223 2.89 -10.62 -16.45
CA ASN A 223 4.25 -11.15 -16.33
C ASN A 223 4.72 -11.23 -14.88
N GLY A 224 4.35 -10.26 -14.04
CA GLY A 224 4.63 -10.28 -12.60
C GLY A 224 3.85 -11.37 -11.88
N VAL A 225 2.56 -11.53 -12.21
CA VAL A 225 1.72 -12.63 -11.69
C VAL A 225 2.34 -13.99 -12.04
N LYS A 226 2.66 -14.23 -13.33
CA LYS A 226 3.25 -15.50 -13.79
C LYS A 226 4.56 -15.89 -13.09
N GLN A 227 5.37 -14.92 -12.67
CA GLN A 227 6.61 -15.19 -11.94
C GLN A 227 6.37 -15.84 -10.57
N ILE A 228 5.22 -15.61 -9.96
CA ILE A 228 4.95 -16.01 -8.58
C ILE A 228 3.91 -17.13 -8.47
N MET A 229 3.11 -17.41 -9.51
CA MET A 229 2.01 -18.39 -9.45
C MET A 229 2.44 -19.73 -8.86
N GLY A 230 3.59 -20.27 -9.30
CA GLY A 230 4.12 -21.55 -8.79
C GLY A 230 4.66 -21.52 -7.36
N LEU A 231 4.83 -20.33 -6.77
CA LEU A 231 5.29 -20.14 -5.39
C LEU A 231 4.12 -20.06 -4.39
N LEU A 232 2.89 -19.91 -4.90
CA LEU A 232 1.70 -19.74 -4.07
C LEU A 232 1.10 -21.11 -3.73
N ASP A 233 0.84 -21.32 -2.45
CA ASP A 233 0.34 -22.57 -1.90
C ASP A 233 -1.18 -22.49 -1.67
N PHE A 234 -1.93 -22.36 -2.78
CA PHE A 234 -3.39 -22.40 -2.82
C PHE A 234 -3.87 -23.50 -3.77
N ASP A 235 -5.09 -23.99 -3.54
CA ASP A 235 -5.77 -24.96 -4.39
C ASP A 235 -6.25 -24.31 -5.70
N GLU A 236 -6.66 -23.04 -5.61
CA GLU A 236 -7.03 -22.23 -6.77
C GLU A 236 -6.38 -20.84 -6.75
N LEU A 237 -6.00 -20.34 -7.92
CA LEU A 237 -5.59 -18.96 -8.15
C LEU A 237 -6.51 -18.29 -9.15
N VAL A 238 -7.02 -17.11 -8.79
CA VAL A 238 -7.96 -16.34 -9.60
C VAL A 238 -7.26 -15.10 -10.10
N ILE A 239 -6.97 -15.05 -11.40
CA ILE A 239 -6.22 -13.95 -12.00
C ILE A 239 -7.22 -12.91 -12.53
N ALA A 240 -7.32 -11.77 -11.84
CA ALA A 240 -8.33 -10.75 -12.05
C ALA A 240 -7.78 -9.58 -12.88
N LYS A 241 -8.40 -9.31 -14.04
CA LYS A 241 -8.08 -8.16 -14.88
C LYS A 241 -8.82 -6.93 -14.35
N ILE A 242 -8.07 -6.02 -13.71
CA ILE A 242 -8.59 -4.80 -13.11
C ILE A 242 -9.36 -3.97 -14.16
N PRO A 243 -10.58 -3.51 -13.86
CA PRO A 243 -11.45 -2.81 -14.79
C PRO A 243 -11.03 -1.34 -14.95
N LYS A 244 -11.72 -0.61 -15.83
CA LYS A 244 -11.64 0.86 -15.86
C LYS A 244 -12.65 1.45 -14.89
N HIS A 245 -12.27 2.48 -14.16
CA HIS A 245 -13.22 3.24 -13.34
C HIS A 245 -14.17 4.06 -14.22
N PRO A 246 -15.46 4.21 -13.88
CA PRO A 246 -16.42 5.02 -14.64
C PRO A 246 -16.00 6.49 -14.82
N TRP A 247 -15.25 7.04 -13.87
CA TRP A 247 -14.71 8.42 -13.97
C TRP A 247 -13.40 8.52 -14.75
N GLY A 248 -12.88 7.42 -15.28
CA GLY A 248 -11.63 7.40 -16.06
C GLY A 248 -10.35 7.58 -15.23
N ASP A 249 -10.45 7.65 -13.90
CA ASP A 249 -9.29 7.76 -13.01
C ASP A 249 -8.78 6.38 -12.59
N ASN A 250 -7.60 6.00 -13.10
CA ASN A 250 -6.94 4.75 -12.75
C ASN A 250 -6.50 4.69 -11.28
N MET A 251 -6.41 5.83 -10.56
CA MET A 251 -6.05 5.83 -9.13
C MET A 251 -7.18 5.30 -8.25
N LEU A 252 -8.44 5.34 -8.72
CA LEU A 252 -9.59 4.81 -7.98
C LEU A 252 -9.72 3.28 -8.11
N VAL A 253 -9.08 2.69 -9.12
CA VAL A 253 -9.02 1.24 -9.37
C VAL A 253 -7.58 0.80 -9.60
N MET A 254 -6.63 1.40 -8.86
CA MET A 254 -5.20 1.14 -9.11
C MET A 254 -4.80 -0.30 -8.74
N HIS A 255 -5.50 -0.87 -7.75
CA HIS A 255 -5.33 -2.21 -7.23
C HIS A 255 -6.69 -2.84 -6.93
N LEU A 256 -6.70 -4.15 -6.69
CA LEU A 256 -7.89 -4.92 -6.32
C LEU A 256 -8.53 -4.41 -5.01
N ASP A 257 -7.71 -4.13 -3.99
CA ASP A 257 -8.14 -3.70 -2.65
C ASP A 257 -8.81 -2.31 -2.60
N THR A 258 -8.84 -1.57 -3.72
CA THR A 258 -9.54 -0.29 -3.80
C THR A 258 -11.00 -0.44 -4.18
N TYR A 259 -11.47 -1.62 -4.61
CA TYR A 259 -12.87 -1.84 -4.96
C TYR A 259 -13.42 -3.23 -4.56
N PHE A 260 -12.56 -4.11 -4.06
CA PHE A 260 -12.90 -5.45 -3.58
C PHE A 260 -12.04 -5.78 -2.36
N ASN A 261 -12.67 -6.12 -1.23
CA ASN A 261 -11.94 -6.56 -0.04
C ASN A 261 -12.77 -7.54 0.80
N VAL A 262 -12.12 -8.29 1.67
CA VAL A 262 -12.68 -9.45 2.36
C VAL A 262 -12.83 -9.15 3.85
N ALA A 263 -14.07 -9.04 4.31
CA ALA A 263 -14.37 -8.71 5.71
C ALA A 263 -14.46 -9.94 6.61
N GLY A 264 -14.71 -11.12 6.04
CA GLY A 264 -14.89 -12.35 6.78
C GLY A 264 -14.97 -13.58 5.88
N ASP A 265 -15.02 -14.75 6.50
CA ASP A 265 -15.33 -16.00 5.79
C ASP A 265 -16.74 -15.90 5.17
N GLY A 266 -16.82 -16.14 3.86
CA GLY A 266 -18.05 -15.96 3.09
C GLY A 266 -18.54 -14.51 2.97
N LEU A 267 -17.73 -13.48 3.27
CA LEU A 267 -18.17 -12.08 3.17
C LEU A 267 -17.14 -11.16 2.48
N VAL A 268 -17.56 -10.58 1.37
CA VAL A 268 -16.85 -9.54 0.62
C VAL A 268 -17.58 -8.21 0.74
N ILE A 269 -16.81 -7.13 0.79
CA ILE A 269 -17.31 -5.76 0.69
C ILE A 269 -16.62 -5.12 -0.52
N GLY A 270 -17.42 -4.63 -1.47
CA GLY A 270 -16.87 -4.11 -2.72
C GLY A 270 -17.94 -3.43 -3.58
N ASN A 271 -17.51 -2.87 -4.71
CA ASN A 271 -18.46 -2.30 -5.68
C ASN A 271 -18.82 -3.36 -6.71
N GLU A 272 -20.09 -3.77 -6.75
CA GLU A 272 -20.55 -4.86 -7.63
C GLU A 272 -20.36 -4.55 -9.11
N GLU A 273 -20.53 -3.30 -9.54
CA GLU A 273 -20.35 -2.91 -10.95
C GLU A 273 -18.89 -3.11 -11.39
N LEU A 274 -17.93 -2.65 -10.58
CA LEU A 274 -16.50 -2.86 -10.83
C LEU A 274 -16.13 -4.34 -10.78
N MET A 275 -16.66 -5.10 -9.81
CA MET A 275 -16.43 -6.55 -9.72
C MET A 275 -16.99 -7.30 -10.94
N LYS A 276 -18.19 -6.93 -11.42
CA LYS A 276 -18.81 -7.50 -12.62
C LYS A 276 -18.02 -7.17 -13.89
N ASN A 277 -17.40 -6.00 -13.95
CA ASN A 277 -16.53 -5.60 -15.06
C ASN A 277 -15.10 -6.17 -14.97
N THR A 278 -14.76 -6.83 -13.85
CA THR A 278 -13.45 -7.48 -13.65
C THR A 278 -13.50 -8.89 -14.22
N GLN A 279 -12.83 -9.12 -15.35
CA GLN A 279 -12.72 -10.46 -15.92
C GLN A 279 -11.71 -11.30 -15.15
N VAL A 280 -12.05 -12.55 -14.82
CA VAL A 280 -11.17 -13.47 -14.10
C VAL A 280 -10.89 -14.73 -14.90
N THR A 281 -9.66 -15.22 -14.79
CA THR A 281 -9.26 -16.57 -15.23
C THR A 281 -8.90 -17.39 -14.00
N VAL A 282 -9.54 -18.55 -13.83
CA VAL A 282 -9.33 -19.43 -12.68
C VAL A 282 -8.35 -20.53 -13.07
N TYR A 283 -7.34 -20.71 -12.23
CA TYR A 283 -6.39 -21.80 -12.30
C TYR A 283 -6.57 -22.71 -11.08
N ALA A 284 -6.67 -24.01 -11.29
CA ALA A 284 -6.72 -24.99 -10.22
C ALA A 284 -5.43 -25.83 -10.20
N ARG A 285 -5.05 -26.29 -9.01
CA ARG A 285 -3.90 -27.17 -8.83
C ARG A 285 -4.21 -28.58 -9.36
N SER A 286 -3.35 -29.08 -10.23
CA SER A 286 -3.29 -30.45 -10.75
C SER A 286 -1.94 -31.09 -10.37
N PRO A 287 -1.75 -32.41 -10.59
CA PRO A 287 -0.44 -33.05 -10.42
C PRO A 287 0.67 -32.44 -11.28
N ASP A 288 0.33 -31.86 -12.43
CA ASP A 288 1.27 -31.29 -13.40
C ASP A 288 1.49 -29.77 -13.22
N GLY A 289 0.80 -29.15 -12.25
CA GLY A 289 0.96 -27.73 -11.92
C GLY A 289 -0.38 -26.99 -11.82
N LEU A 290 -0.39 -25.70 -12.17
CA LEU A 290 -1.62 -24.91 -12.21
C LEU A 290 -2.19 -24.91 -13.63
N GLU A 291 -3.43 -25.37 -13.78
CA GLU A 291 -4.13 -25.46 -15.05
C GLU A 291 -5.33 -24.51 -15.09
N LYS A 292 -5.54 -23.84 -16.22
CA LYS A 292 -6.73 -23.00 -16.43
C LYS A 292 -7.96 -23.89 -16.47
N VAL A 293 -8.93 -23.65 -15.58
CA VAL A 293 -10.17 -24.44 -15.48
C VAL A 293 -11.42 -23.68 -15.88
N SER A 294 -11.46 -22.35 -15.70
CA SER A 294 -12.64 -21.55 -16.06
C SER A 294 -12.31 -20.07 -16.25
N GLU A 295 -13.29 -19.34 -16.79
CA GLU A 295 -13.31 -17.87 -16.86
C GLU A 295 -14.68 -17.38 -16.41
N ALA A 296 -14.71 -16.23 -15.73
CA ALA A 296 -15.93 -15.62 -15.21
C ALA A 296 -15.71 -14.12 -15.00
N THR A 297 -16.70 -13.42 -14.45
CA THR A 297 -16.46 -12.13 -13.78
C THR A 297 -16.07 -12.37 -12.32
N LEU A 298 -15.37 -11.41 -11.70
CA LEU A 298 -15.01 -11.51 -10.27
C LEU A 298 -16.27 -11.64 -9.41
N LEU A 299 -17.33 -10.88 -9.73
CA LEU A 299 -18.58 -10.95 -8.99
C LEU A 299 -19.22 -12.34 -9.06
N ASP A 300 -19.30 -12.93 -10.26
CA ASP A 300 -19.92 -14.24 -10.45
C ASP A 300 -19.11 -15.35 -9.78
N TYR A 301 -17.77 -15.31 -9.89
CA TYR A 301 -16.89 -16.27 -9.22
C TYR A 301 -17.03 -16.21 -7.69
N ILE A 302 -17.03 -15.01 -7.11
CA ILE A 302 -17.14 -14.82 -5.66
C ILE A 302 -18.48 -15.33 -5.14
N ARG A 303 -19.58 -15.04 -5.85
CA ARG A 303 -20.90 -15.60 -5.51
C ARG A 303 -20.97 -17.12 -5.68
N GLN A 304 -20.33 -17.67 -6.72
CA GLN A 304 -20.24 -19.12 -6.92
C GLN A 304 -19.47 -19.81 -5.78
N LYS A 305 -18.46 -19.15 -5.20
CA LYS A 305 -17.75 -19.61 -4.00
C LYS A 305 -18.56 -19.46 -2.71
N GLY A 306 -19.80 -18.97 -2.78
CA GLY A 306 -20.69 -18.83 -1.63
C GLY A 306 -20.48 -17.58 -0.78
N PHE A 307 -19.74 -16.59 -1.30
CA PHE A 307 -19.55 -15.33 -0.58
C PHE A 307 -20.73 -14.38 -0.80
N ASN A 308 -21.24 -13.83 0.30
CA ASN A 308 -22.11 -12.66 0.28
C ASN A 308 -21.30 -11.42 -0.11
N VAL A 309 -21.95 -10.47 -0.78
CA VAL A 309 -21.33 -9.22 -1.23
C VAL A 309 -22.12 -8.04 -0.69
N ILE A 310 -21.50 -7.26 0.19
CA ILE A 310 -22.03 -5.94 0.58
C ILE A 310 -21.61 -4.94 -0.50
N ASN A 311 -22.59 -4.42 -1.23
CA ASN A 311 -22.36 -3.50 -2.33
C ASN A 311 -22.09 -2.06 -1.83
N LEU A 312 -20.93 -1.53 -2.21
CA LEU A 312 -20.55 -0.13 -2.06
C LEU A 312 -21.01 0.67 -3.28
N SER A 313 -21.56 1.86 -3.05
CA SER A 313 -21.72 2.84 -4.12
C SER A 313 -20.36 3.29 -4.68
N ILE A 314 -20.35 3.86 -5.89
CA ILE A 314 -19.13 4.45 -6.47
C ILE A 314 -18.59 5.60 -5.59
N VAL A 315 -19.46 6.34 -4.88
CA VAL A 315 -19.02 7.42 -3.99
C VAL A 315 -18.33 6.87 -2.74
N GLU A 316 -18.88 5.83 -2.10
CA GLU A 316 -18.23 5.15 -0.97
C GLU A 316 -16.90 4.51 -1.41
N GLN A 317 -16.88 3.84 -2.56
CA GLN A 317 -15.69 3.24 -3.13
C GLN A 317 -14.59 4.28 -3.39
N ALA A 318 -14.93 5.40 -4.05
CA ALA A 318 -13.99 6.49 -4.29
C ALA A 318 -13.51 7.20 -3.01
N ALA A 319 -14.26 7.06 -1.92
CA ALA A 319 -13.87 7.49 -0.58
C ALA A 319 -13.10 6.41 0.21
N PHE A 320 -12.60 5.37 -0.47
CA PHE A 320 -11.80 4.26 0.05
C PHE A 320 -12.54 3.36 1.05
N ALA A 321 -13.86 3.23 0.93
CA ALA A 321 -14.66 2.37 1.82
C ALA A 321 -14.27 0.90 1.78
N SER A 322 -13.87 0.38 0.63
CA SER A 322 -13.35 -1.00 0.46
C SER A 322 -11.94 -1.18 1.04
N ASN A 323 -11.18 -0.11 1.26
CA ASN A 323 -9.78 -0.20 1.71
C ASN A 323 -9.65 -0.26 3.24
N PHE A 324 -10.53 -1.03 3.89
CA PHE A 324 -10.49 -1.33 5.32
C PHE A 324 -9.51 -2.46 5.63
N LEU A 325 -9.05 -2.54 6.87
CA LEU A 325 -8.22 -3.66 7.34
C LEU A 325 -9.07 -4.63 8.15
N THR A 326 -9.12 -5.89 7.73
CA THR A 326 -9.75 -6.96 8.51
C THR A 326 -8.83 -7.40 9.65
N LEU A 327 -9.28 -7.22 10.89
CA LEU A 327 -8.54 -7.55 12.10
C LEU A 327 -8.74 -9.01 12.51
N LYS A 328 -9.93 -9.54 12.27
CA LYS A 328 -10.33 -10.94 12.40
C LYS A 328 -11.68 -11.07 11.69
N ASP A 329 -12.20 -12.30 11.57
CA ASP A 329 -13.49 -12.56 10.94
C ASP A 329 -14.57 -11.57 11.39
N ARG A 330 -15.08 -10.80 10.42
CA ARG A 330 -16.10 -9.75 10.57
C ARG A 330 -15.79 -8.63 11.55
N ARG A 331 -14.52 -8.44 11.95
CA ARG A 331 -14.04 -7.26 12.69
C ARG A 331 -13.12 -6.44 11.81
N ILE A 332 -13.55 -5.24 11.41
CA ILE A 332 -12.84 -4.41 10.44
C ILE A 332 -12.45 -3.02 11.01
N LEU A 333 -11.28 -2.53 10.64
CA LEU A 333 -10.83 -1.17 10.88
C LEU A 333 -11.04 -0.34 9.62
N VAL A 334 -11.95 0.63 9.70
CA VAL A 334 -12.55 1.31 8.54
C VAL A 334 -12.21 2.80 8.55
N PRO A 335 -11.87 3.41 7.40
CA PRO A 335 -11.79 4.87 7.29
C PRO A 335 -13.14 5.55 7.63
N ASN A 336 -13.09 6.77 8.15
CA ASN A 336 -14.27 7.62 8.27
C ASN A 336 -14.74 8.08 6.88
N ILE A 337 -15.67 7.33 6.29
CA ILE A 337 -16.11 7.53 4.90
C ILE A 337 -16.82 8.87 4.71
N GLU A 338 -17.63 9.31 5.68
CA GLU A 338 -18.28 10.61 5.59
C GLU A 338 -17.24 11.75 5.57
N MET A 339 -16.17 11.65 6.38
CA MET A 339 -15.08 12.64 6.35
C MET A 339 -14.31 12.61 5.04
N ASN A 340 -14.01 11.43 4.50
CA ASN A 340 -13.36 11.26 3.21
C ASN A 340 -14.18 11.86 2.07
N ILE A 341 -15.50 11.61 2.04
CA ILE A 341 -16.41 12.22 1.06
C ILE A 341 -16.39 13.75 1.20
N LYS A 342 -16.48 14.29 2.41
CA LYS A 342 -16.41 15.75 2.64
C LYS A 342 -15.10 16.35 2.12
N LYS A 343 -13.95 15.69 2.33
CA LYS A 343 -12.67 16.13 1.76
C LYS A 343 -12.62 16.01 0.24
N MET A 344 -13.13 14.92 -0.32
CA MET A 344 -13.25 14.77 -1.78
C MET A 344 -14.07 15.91 -2.39
N ILE A 345 -15.24 16.24 -1.82
CA ILE A 345 -16.08 17.37 -2.25
C ILE A 345 -15.31 18.69 -2.17
N ARG A 346 -14.65 18.98 -1.05
CA ARG A 346 -13.84 20.21 -0.89
C ARG A 346 -12.77 20.33 -1.96
N ARG A 347 -12.07 19.23 -2.27
CA ARG A 347 -11.02 19.19 -3.31
C ARG A 347 -11.60 19.39 -4.70
N LEU A 348 -12.67 18.68 -5.04
CA LEU A 348 -13.34 18.80 -6.33
C LEU A 348 -13.87 20.23 -6.58
N ARG A 349 -14.45 20.88 -5.57
CA ARG A 349 -14.87 22.30 -5.63
C ARG A 349 -13.74 23.27 -5.96
N SER A 350 -12.51 22.94 -5.58
CA SER A 350 -11.35 23.80 -5.85
C SER A 350 -10.83 23.70 -7.30
N SER A 351 -11.36 22.79 -8.11
CA SER A 351 -10.86 22.51 -9.44
C SER A 351 -11.74 23.10 -10.53
N ASN A 352 -11.17 23.84 -11.48
CA ASN A 352 -11.90 24.37 -12.66
C ASN A 352 -11.98 23.38 -13.83
N ASP A 353 -11.58 22.13 -13.64
CA ASP A 353 -11.59 21.12 -14.69
C ASP A 353 -13.02 20.59 -14.95
N PRO A 354 -13.54 20.60 -16.19
CA PRO A 354 -14.92 20.20 -16.49
C PRO A 354 -15.26 18.76 -16.08
N VAL A 355 -14.30 17.83 -16.20
CA VAL A 355 -14.51 16.43 -15.79
C VAL A 355 -14.67 16.36 -14.28
N ARG A 356 -13.81 17.06 -13.53
CA ARG A 356 -13.91 17.14 -12.07
C ARG A 356 -15.19 17.83 -11.60
N GLN A 357 -15.71 18.79 -12.34
CA GLN A 357 -17.00 19.42 -12.03
C GLN A 357 -18.18 18.45 -12.24
N ALA A 358 -18.15 17.63 -13.29
CA ALA A 358 -19.14 16.56 -13.45
C ALA A 358 -19.04 15.51 -12.31
N THR A 359 -17.81 15.13 -11.93
CA THR A 359 -17.58 14.26 -10.77
C THR A 359 -18.11 14.88 -9.47
N LEU A 360 -17.92 16.19 -9.27
CA LEU A 360 -18.44 16.90 -8.10
C LEU A 360 -19.96 16.77 -7.97
N GLN A 361 -20.70 17.04 -9.05
CA GLN A 361 -22.16 16.94 -9.05
C GLN A 361 -22.63 15.52 -8.72
N TYR A 362 -21.97 14.51 -9.29
CA TYR A 362 -22.28 13.11 -8.99
C TYR A 362 -22.03 12.77 -7.51
N VAL A 363 -20.88 13.20 -6.96
CA VAL A 363 -20.52 12.96 -5.56
C VAL A 363 -21.47 13.68 -4.60
N GLU A 364 -21.79 14.95 -4.85
CA GLU A 364 -22.71 15.73 -4.01
C GLU A 364 -24.12 15.12 -4.02
N SER A 365 -24.61 14.68 -5.17
CA SER A 365 -25.88 13.98 -5.29
C SER A 365 -25.89 12.64 -4.56
N GLY A 366 -24.85 11.82 -4.73
CA GLY A 366 -24.70 10.55 -4.01
C GLY A 366 -24.63 10.75 -2.50
N TYR A 367 -23.84 11.71 -2.04
CA TYR A 367 -23.71 12.05 -0.64
C TYR A 367 -25.02 12.58 -0.04
N GLY A 368 -25.75 13.43 -0.77
CA GLY A 368 -27.06 13.92 -0.37
C GLY A 368 -28.09 12.80 -0.18
N ARG A 369 -28.11 11.82 -1.08
CA ARG A 369 -28.98 10.63 -0.97
C ARG A 369 -28.65 9.80 0.27
N MET A 370 -27.39 9.47 0.51
CA MET A 370 -26.96 8.72 1.70
C MET A 370 -27.36 9.42 3.00
N ARG A 371 -27.18 10.75 3.06
CA ARG A 371 -27.60 11.56 4.21
C ARG A 371 -29.11 11.55 4.43
N SER A 372 -29.90 11.50 3.35
CA SER A 372 -31.36 11.42 3.42
C SER A 372 -31.88 10.04 3.82
N GLU A 373 -31.22 8.97 3.36
CA GLU A 373 -31.52 7.58 3.71
C GLU A 373 -31.06 7.24 5.14
N GLY A 374 -30.14 8.05 5.69
CA GLY A 374 -29.67 7.95 7.07
C GLY A 374 -28.46 7.03 7.26
N TYR A 375 -27.88 6.51 6.18
CA TYR A 375 -26.82 5.50 6.26
C TYR A 375 -25.66 5.80 5.30
N ILE A 376 -24.43 5.69 5.83
CA ILE A 376 -23.16 5.72 5.09
C ILE A 376 -22.33 4.54 5.61
N PHE A 377 -21.65 3.81 4.74
CA PHE A 377 -20.75 2.74 5.17
C PHE A 377 -19.78 3.22 6.28
N PRO A 378 -19.56 2.45 7.37
CA PRO A 378 -20.08 1.11 7.64
C PRO A 378 -21.42 1.06 8.42
N TYR A 379 -22.08 2.19 8.71
CA TYR A 379 -23.26 2.27 9.57
C TYR A 379 -24.58 1.82 8.91
N ARG A 380 -24.53 1.04 7.82
CA ARG A 380 -25.71 0.62 7.05
C ARG A 380 -26.32 -0.67 7.62
N PRO A 381 -27.65 -0.89 7.51
CA PRO A 381 -28.30 -2.10 8.03
C PRO A 381 -27.77 -3.40 7.43
N ASP A 382 -27.41 -3.42 6.15
CA ASP A 382 -26.87 -4.62 5.48
C ASP A 382 -25.50 -5.03 6.04
N VAL A 383 -24.66 -4.07 6.42
CA VAL A 383 -23.39 -4.32 7.10
C VAL A 383 -23.62 -4.94 8.49
N LEU A 384 -24.55 -4.36 9.25
CA LEU A 384 -24.88 -4.84 10.60
C LEU A 384 -25.55 -6.22 10.59
N ASN A 385 -26.41 -6.49 9.60
CA ASN A 385 -27.12 -7.77 9.46
C ASN A 385 -26.19 -8.93 9.13
N GLU A 386 -25.07 -8.67 8.43
CA GLU A 386 -24.01 -9.66 8.20
C GLU A 386 -23.12 -9.87 9.44
N GLY A 387 -23.40 -9.17 10.55
CA GLY A 387 -22.66 -9.30 11.81
C GLY A 387 -21.27 -8.65 11.76
N VAL A 388 -21.07 -7.66 10.89
CA VAL A 388 -19.81 -6.93 10.80
C VAL A 388 -19.71 -5.95 11.98
N ASP A 389 -18.69 -6.19 12.81
CA ASP A 389 -18.23 -5.30 13.85
C ASP A 389 -17.10 -4.42 13.30
N PHE A 390 -17.09 -3.13 13.65
CA PHE A 390 -16.15 -2.19 13.05
C PHE A 390 -15.64 -1.13 14.03
N ILE A 391 -14.44 -0.62 13.71
CA ILE A 391 -13.86 0.56 14.33
C ILE A 391 -13.66 1.59 13.23
N THR A 392 -14.26 2.77 13.38
CA THR A 392 -14.03 3.88 12.46
C THR A 392 -12.87 4.74 12.95
N ILE A 393 -11.92 5.06 12.06
CA ILE A 393 -10.83 5.99 12.32
C ILE A 393 -10.77 7.09 11.26
N ASP A 394 -10.39 8.30 11.67
CA ASP A 394 -10.07 9.36 10.71
C ASP A 394 -8.69 9.08 10.09
N VAL A 395 -8.67 9.03 8.76
CA VAL A 395 -7.47 8.88 7.91
C VAL A 395 -7.58 9.81 6.71
N SER A 396 -8.33 10.89 6.85
CA SER A 396 -8.77 11.69 5.74
C SER A 396 -7.66 12.58 5.16
N GLU A 397 -6.59 12.87 5.91
CA GLU A 397 -5.34 13.43 5.35
C GLU A 397 -4.47 12.34 4.74
N LEU A 398 -4.35 11.17 5.39
CA LEU A 398 -3.62 10.01 4.86
C LEU A 398 -4.17 9.55 3.50
N VAL A 399 -5.49 9.60 3.29
CA VAL A 399 -6.14 9.32 2.00
C VAL A 399 -5.72 10.29 0.89
N GLY A 400 -5.14 11.45 1.23
CA GLY A 400 -4.57 12.39 0.27
C GLY A 400 -3.48 11.80 -0.64
N GLY A 401 -2.88 10.67 -0.25
CA GLY A 401 -1.96 9.89 -1.06
C GLY A 401 -2.58 8.79 -1.93
N TYR A 402 -3.93 8.73 -2.04
CA TYR A 402 -4.70 7.68 -2.71
C TYR A 402 -4.65 6.30 -2.05
N GLY A 403 -4.79 6.20 -0.73
CA GLY A 403 -4.87 4.90 -0.04
C GLY A 403 -5.55 4.99 1.32
N GLY A 404 -6.22 3.91 1.73
CA GLY A 404 -6.89 3.79 3.03
C GLY A 404 -6.07 3.02 4.07
N VAL A 405 -6.77 2.40 5.02
CA VAL A 405 -6.16 1.67 6.15
C VAL A 405 -5.43 0.42 5.66
N HIS A 406 -6.01 -0.30 4.70
CA HIS A 406 -5.38 -1.50 4.15
C HIS A 406 -4.07 -1.18 3.41
N CYS A 407 -4.04 -0.10 2.62
CA CYS A 407 -2.83 0.36 1.94
C CYS A 407 -1.72 0.74 2.94
N ALA A 408 -2.08 1.35 4.07
CA ALA A 408 -1.15 1.83 5.09
C ALA A 408 -0.59 0.72 6.01
N THR A 409 -0.96 -0.54 5.76
CA THR A 409 -0.59 -1.68 6.59
C THR A 409 -0.10 -2.85 5.75
N ALA A 410 0.94 -3.53 6.22
CA ALA A 410 1.36 -4.80 5.62
C ALA A 410 1.25 -5.93 6.63
N THR A 411 0.34 -6.85 6.37
CA THR A 411 0.16 -8.05 7.19
C THR A 411 1.46 -8.86 7.22
N ILE A 412 2.00 -9.15 8.41
CA ILE A 412 3.14 -10.06 8.61
C ILE A 412 2.63 -11.43 9.02
N ARG A 413 1.66 -11.45 9.95
CA ARG A 413 1.10 -12.69 10.48
C ARG A 413 -0.39 -12.58 10.75
N ARG A 414 -1.13 -13.60 10.31
CA ARG A 414 -2.48 -13.93 10.78
C ARG A 414 -2.50 -15.34 11.40
N THR A 415 -3.36 -15.55 12.40
CA THR A 415 -3.46 -16.77 13.23
C THR A 415 -4.86 -17.32 13.31
#